data_AF-A0A1Y3RMM8-F1
#
_entry.id   AF-A0A1Y3RMM8-F1
#
_cell.length_a   1.000
_cell.length_b   1.000
_cell.length_c   1.000
_cell.angle_alpha   90.00
_cell.angle_beta   90.00
_cell.angle_gamma   90.00
#
_symmetry.space_group_name_H-M   'P 1'
#
loop_
_entity.id
_entity.type
_entity.pdbx_description
1 polymer ?
#
loop_
_entity_poly.entity_id
_entity_poly.type
_entity_poly.pdbx_seq_one_letter_code
_entity_poly.pdbx_strand_id
1 'polypeptide(L)' 'MSYDTELAALLSEPWNESVCRGYTILALERCGYKTAVIQRVMSELHELLDFTSPQEAQAYYEQSPY' A
#
# COMPACT_ATOMS: atom_id res chain seq x y z
N MET A 1 30.02 -18.89 -0.76
CA MET A 1 29.12 -17.90 -0.15
C MET A 1 27.80 -17.91 -0.91
N SER A 2 27.02 -18.99 -0.83
CA SER A 2 25.64 -19.01 -1.32
C SER A 2 24.76 -18.46 -0.20
N TYR A 3 24.96 -17.19 0.13
CA TYR A 3 23.98 -16.47 0.94
C TYR A 3 22.77 -16.25 0.03
N ASP A 4 21.95 -17.29 0.01
CA ASP A 4 20.51 -17.21 0.13
C ASP A 4 19.85 -16.28 -0.90
N THR A 5 20.03 -16.60 -2.18
CA THR A 5 19.35 -15.90 -3.29
C THR A 5 17.82 -15.99 -3.13
N GLU A 6 17.30 -17.06 -2.53
CA GLU A 6 15.88 -17.20 -2.21
C GLU A 6 15.47 -16.29 -1.05
N LEU A 7 16.21 -16.21 0.05
CA LEU A 7 15.96 -15.23 1.10
C LEU A 7 16.13 -13.79 0.59
N ALA A 8 17.13 -13.52 -0.24
CA ALA A 8 17.32 -12.22 -0.86
C ALA A 8 16.15 -11.87 -1.79
N ALA A 9 15.62 -12.84 -2.54
CA ALA A 9 14.43 -12.66 -3.37
C ALA A 9 13.17 -12.41 -2.51
N LEU A 10 12.98 -13.17 -1.44
CA LEU A 10 11.91 -12.98 -0.44
C LEU A 10 12.01 -11.60 0.25
N LEU A 11 13.22 -11.13 0.52
CA LEU A 11 13.50 -9.82 1.13
C LEU A 11 13.52 -8.68 0.10
N SER A 12 13.52 -8.99 -1.20
CA SER A 12 13.57 -8.02 -2.29
C SER A 12 12.20 -7.66 -2.85
N GLU A 13 11.10 -7.99 -2.17
CA GLU A 13 9.78 -7.58 -2.65
C GLU A 13 9.76 -6.05 -2.83
N PRO A 14 9.65 -5.56 -4.07
CA PRO A 14 9.68 -4.13 -4.35
C PRO A 14 8.41 -3.43 -3.82
N TRP A 15 7.47 -4.23 -3.30
CA TRP A 15 6.16 -3.84 -2.85
C TRP A 15 5.96 -4.34 -1.42
N ASN A 16 5.62 -3.42 -0.53
CA ASN A 16 5.21 -3.72 0.83
C ASN A 16 4.25 -2.61 1.29
N GLU A 17 3.63 -2.76 2.46
CA GLU A 17 2.69 -1.76 2.96
C GLU A 17 3.25 -0.33 3.03
N SER A 18 4.53 -0.19 3.37
CA SER A 18 5.16 1.14 3.45
C SER A 18 5.28 1.77 2.07
N VAL A 19 5.56 0.97 1.03
CA VAL A 19 5.57 1.42 -0.37
C VAL A 19 4.16 1.83 -0.81
N CYS A 20 3.12 1.04 -0.49
CA CYS A 20 1.71 1.40 -0.76
C CYS A 20 1.34 2.76 -0.14
N ARG A 21 1.62 2.93 1.15
CA ARG A 21 1.35 4.17 1.89
C ARG A 21 2.09 5.35 1.26
N GLY A 22 3.34 5.15 0.86
CA GLY A 22 4.14 6.16 0.16
C GLY A 22 3.49 6.63 -1.15
N TYR A 23 3.02 5.70 -1.99
CA TYR A 23 2.29 6.05 -3.22
C TYR A 23 1.00 6.80 -2.94
N THR A 24 0.22 6.39 -1.94
CA THR A 24 -1.02 7.08 -1.56
C THR A 24 -0.75 8.50 -1.09
N ILE A 25 0.27 8.73 -0.24
CA ILE A 25 0.65 10.08 0.21
C ILE A 25 1.05 10.94 -0.99
N LEU A 26 1.93 10.44 -1.87
CA LEU A 26 2.38 11.17 -3.07
C LEU A 26 1.21 11.56 -3.99
N ALA A 27 0.24 10.67 -4.18
CA ALA A 27 -0.94 10.96 -4.99
C ALA A 27 -1.79 12.07 -4.33
N LEU A 28 -2.06 11.96 -3.03
CA LEU A 28 -2.85 12.93 -2.29
C LEU A 28 -2.20 14.32 -2.25
N GLU A 29 -0.88 14.39 -2.04
CA GLU A 29 -0.12 15.63 -2.07
C GLU A 29 -0.15 16.28 -3.46
N ARG A 30 0.01 15.50 -4.53
CA ARG A 30 -0.08 16.00 -5.91
C ARG A 30 -1.47 16.51 -6.27
N CYS A 31 -2.52 15.92 -5.68
CA CYS A 31 -3.89 16.40 -5.80
C CYS A 31 -4.20 17.61 -4.90
N GLY A 32 -3.25 18.06 -4.07
CA GLY A 32 -3.41 19.24 -3.22
C GLY A 32 -4.28 19.01 -1.98
N TYR A 33 -4.44 17.75 -1.53
CA TYR A 33 -5.20 17.47 -0.31
C TYR A 33 -4.47 18.01 0.93
N LYS A 34 -5.27 18.49 1.90
CA LYS A 34 -4.76 19.01 3.18
C LYS A 34 -4.21 17.87 4.04
N THR A 35 -3.23 18.18 4.90
CA THR A 35 -2.61 17.22 5.84
C THR A 35 -3.62 16.43 6.67
N ALA A 36 -4.70 17.06 7.14
CA ALA A 36 -5.75 16.38 7.91
C ALA A 36 -6.43 15.25 7.12
N VAL A 37 -6.63 15.42 5.81
CA VAL A 37 -7.18 14.37 4.94
C VAL A 37 -6.17 13.26 4.76
N ILE A 38 -4.90 13.60 4.53
CA ILE A 38 -3.82 12.60 4.39
C ILE A 38 -3.72 11.74 5.65
N GLN A 39 -3.73 12.35 6.83
CA GLN A 39 -3.70 11.63 8.11
C GLN A 39 -4.90 10.70 8.29
N ARG A 40 -6.11 11.17 7.96
CA ARG A 40 -7.33 10.34 7.99
C ARG A 40 -7.17 9.13 7.07
N VAL A 41 -6.77 9.34 5.81
CA VAL A 41 -6.58 8.26 4.84
C VAL A 41 -5.49 7.29 5.30
N MET A 42 -4.41 7.76 5.94
CA MET A 42 -3.36 6.87 6.46
C MET A 42 -3.83 6.00 7.62
N SER A 43 -4.73 6.50 8.47
CA SER A 43 -5.36 5.70 9.52
C SER A 43 -6.25 4.61 8.95
N GLU A 44 -7.15 4.96 8.01
CA GLU A 44 -8.04 3.99 7.36
C GLU A 44 -7.25 2.97 6.54
N LEU A 45 -6.23 3.41 5.80
CA LEU A 45 -5.35 2.52 5.03
C LEU A 45 -4.59 1.55 5.95
N HIS A 46 -4.29 1.92 7.20
CA HIS A 46 -3.72 0.98 8.17
C HIS A 46 -4.68 -0.14 8.51
N GLU A 47 -5.91 0.21 8.90
CA GLU A 47 -6.92 -0.79 9.21
C GLU A 47 -7.24 -1.69 8.01
N LEU A 48 -7.35 -1.11 6.81
CA LEU A 48 -7.64 -1.88 5.60
C LEU A 48 -6.55 -2.90 5.27
N LEU A 49 -5.28 -2.54 5.44
CA LEU A 49 -4.16 -3.45 5.19
C LEU A 49 -4.11 -4.61 6.20
N ASP A 50 -4.55 -4.39 7.44
CA ASP A 50 -4.58 -5.43 8.49
C ASP A 50 -5.78 -6.38 8.36
N PHE A 51 -6.93 -5.89 7.88
CA PHE A 51 -8.19 -6.63 7.88
C PHE A 51 -8.71 -7.05 6.50
N THR A 52 -8.06 -6.61 5.42
CA THR A 52 -8.48 -6.94 4.04
C THR A 52 -7.39 -7.77 3.37
N SER A 53 -7.75 -8.96 2.88
CA SER A 53 -6.80 -9.76 2.11
C SER A 53 -6.48 -9.11 0.76
N PRO A 54 -5.30 -9.39 0.17
CA PRO A 54 -4.97 -8.88 -1.17
C PRO A 54 -6.01 -9.25 -2.24
N GLN A 55 -6.63 -10.43 -2.14
CA GLN A 55 -7.67 -10.89 -3.07
C GLN A 55 -8.96 -10.08 -2.94
N GLU A 56 -9.38 -9.75 -1.71
CA GLU A 56 -10.56 -8.90 -1.47
C GLU A 56 -10.31 -7.48 -1.96
N ALA A 57 -9.14 -6.91 -1.70
CA ALA A 57 -8.77 -5.58 -2.18
C ALA A 57 -8.73 -5.53 -3.72
N GLN A 58 -8.18 -6.56 -4.37
CA GLN A 58 -8.16 -6.68 -5.83
C GLN A 58 -9.58 -6.79 -6.41
N ALA A 59 -10.42 -7.65 -5.84
CA ALA A 59 -11.81 -7.81 -6.28
C ALA A 59 -12.60 -6.50 -6.12
N TYR A 60 -12.35 -5.75 -5.04
CA TYR A 60 -12.95 -4.44 -4.83
C TYR A 60 -12.51 -3.43 -5.90
N TYR A 61 -11.22 -3.41 -6.24
CA TYR A 61 -10.69 -2.53 -7.30
C TYR A 61 -11.30 -2.87 -8.67
N GLU A 62 -11.42 -4.14 -9.04
CA GLU A 62 -12.00 -4.57 -10.32
C GLU A 62 -13.48 -4.19 -10.47
N GLN A 63 -14.19 -4.01 -9.36
CA GLN A 63 -15.61 -3.62 -9.33
C GLN A 63 -15.80 -2.10 -9.15
N SER A 64 -14.74 -1.37 -8.84
CA SER A 64 -14.77 0.07 -8.61
C SER A 64 -15.00 0.84 -9.93
N PRO A 65 -15.75 1.95 -9.90
CA PRO A 65 -15.85 2.86 -11.05
C PRO A 65 -14.60 3.76 -11.23
N TYR A 66 -13.65 3.68 -10.30
CA TYR A 66 -12.32 4.31 -10.31
C TYR A 66 -11.26 3.25 -10.59
#